data_AF-A0A6M0GH19-F1
#
_entry.id   AF-A0A6M0GH19-F1
#
_cell.length_a   1.000
_cell.length_b   1.000
_cell.length_c   1.000
_cell.angle_alpha   90.00
_cell.angle_beta   90.00
_cell.angle_gamma   90.00
#
_symmetry.space_group_name_H-M   'P 1'
#
loop_
_entity.id
_entity.type
_entity.pdbx_description
1 polymer ?
#
loop_
_entity_poly.entity_id
_entity_poly.type
_entity_poly.pdbx_seq_one_letter_code
_entity_poly.pdbx_strand_id
1 'polypeptide(L)'
;MKTDSLFYRIFHDVPALFFELIGQPSRQGYRFKSIEVKQTAFRIDGVFLPPENDPNPTVFFVEVQFQEDELIYHRLFAEIFVFLQQNPQYTHWQAVVIFPSKSLEPEDVGVYSLLLESTQVQRFYLNKLEQVQ
;
A
#
# COMPACT_ATOMS: atom_id res chain seq x y z
N MET A 1 10.46 -6.57 10.81
CA MET A 1 10.34 -7.97 10.30
C MET A 1 9.16 -8.74 10.90
N LYS A 2 9.07 -8.97 12.23
CA LYS A 2 7.97 -9.79 12.81
C LYS A 2 6.59 -9.13 12.67
N THR A 3 6.50 -7.82 12.89
CA THR A 3 5.22 -7.10 12.86
C THR A 3 4.71 -6.92 11.44
N ASP A 4 5.59 -6.61 10.49
CA ASP A 4 5.26 -6.52 9.07
C ASP A 4 4.64 -7.85 8.59
N SER A 5 5.25 -8.98 8.96
CA SER A 5 4.74 -10.31 8.60
C SER A 5 3.35 -10.63 9.15
N LEU A 6 2.96 -10.02 10.28
CA LEU A 6 1.62 -10.15 10.85
C LEU A 6 0.60 -9.40 9.99
N PHE A 7 0.88 -8.15 9.60
CA PHE A 7 0.00 -7.39 8.71
C PHE A 7 -0.18 -8.08 7.36
N TYR A 8 0.92 -8.53 6.75
CA TYR A 8 0.88 -9.27 5.48
C TYR A 8 0.04 -10.55 5.60
N ARG A 9 0.13 -11.27 6.72
CA ARG A 9 -0.71 -12.46 6.98
C ARG A 9 -2.19 -12.09 7.16
N ILE A 10 -2.48 -11.07 7.96
CA ILE A 10 -3.85 -10.62 8.20
C ILE A 10 -4.50 -10.18 6.88
N PHE A 11 -3.80 -9.42 6.05
CA PHE A 11 -4.30 -8.99 4.74
C PHE A 11 -4.45 -10.14 3.75
N HIS A 12 -3.61 -11.18 3.86
CA HIS A 12 -3.77 -12.40 3.09
C HIS A 12 -5.04 -13.18 3.49
N ASP A 13 -5.24 -13.38 4.80
CA ASP A 13 -6.34 -14.18 5.33
C ASP A 13 -7.68 -13.43 5.27
N VAL A 14 -7.67 -12.11 5.49
CA VAL A 14 -8.85 -11.25 5.54
C VAL A 14 -8.59 -9.93 4.78
N PRO A 15 -8.62 -9.94 3.44
CA PRO A 15 -8.35 -8.74 2.63
C PRO A 15 -9.31 -7.57 2.93
N ALA A 16 -10.54 -7.85 3.35
CA ALA A 16 -11.54 -6.83 3.67
C ALA A 16 -11.08 -5.89 4.80
N LEU A 17 -10.27 -6.39 5.76
CA LEU A 17 -9.78 -5.60 6.89
C LEU A 17 -8.91 -4.44 6.44
N PHE A 18 -8.21 -4.56 5.32
CA PHE A 18 -7.44 -3.46 4.75
C PHE A 18 -8.32 -2.25 4.44
N PHE A 19 -9.49 -2.46 3.81
CA PHE A 19 -10.41 -1.39 3.46
C PHE A 19 -11.03 -0.75 4.71
N GLU A 20 -11.37 -1.57 5.70
CA GLU A 20 -11.85 -1.09 7.00
C GLU A 20 -10.80 -0.22 7.71
N LEU A 21 -9.54 -0.69 7.74
CA LEU A 21 -8.43 0.03 8.36
C LEU A 21 -8.26 1.43 7.78
N ILE A 22 -8.36 1.57 6.45
CA ILE A 22 -8.16 2.84 5.77
C ILE A 22 -9.41 3.71 5.71
N GLY A 23 -10.51 3.28 6.34
CA GLY A 23 -11.78 4.01 6.37
C GLY A 23 -12.53 4.00 5.03
N GLN A 24 -12.24 3.04 4.15
CA GLN A 24 -12.98 2.85 2.90
C GLN A 24 -14.10 1.82 3.07
N PRO A 25 -15.19 1.92 2.29
CA PRO A 25 -16.21 0.89 2.26
C PRO A 25 -15.60 -0.46 1.94
N SER A 26 -16.04 -1.51 2.65
CA SER A 26 -15.58 -2.88 2.41
C SER A 26 -15.79 -3.25 0.94
N ARG A 27 -14.69 -3.60 0.26
CA ARG A 27 -14.72 -4.03 -1.14
C ARG A 27 -14.56 -5.53 -1.20
N GLN A 28 -15.52 -6.20 -1.83
CA GLN A 28 -15.53 -7.66 -1.99
C GLN A 28 -14.70 -8.07 -3.21
N GLY A 29 -14.13 -9.28 -3.15
CA GLY A 29 -13.44 -9.89 -4.28
C GLY A 29 -12.00 -9.43 -4.53
N TYR A 30 -11.47 -8.51 -3.70
CA TYR A 30 -10.05 -8.16 -3.72
C TYR A 30 -9.19 -9.32 -3.24
N ARG A 31 -8.06 -9.56 -3.92
CA ARG A 31 -7.10 -10.62 -3.60
C ARG A 31 -5.75 -10.02 -3.23
N PHE A 32 -5.24 -10.37 -2.06
CA PHE A 32 -3.93 -9.94 -1.60
C PHE A 32 -2.82 -10.85 -2.13
N LYS A 33 -1.78 -10.28 -2.74
CA LYS A 33 -0.63 -11.00 -3.30
C LYS A 33 0.68 -10.25 -3.08
N SER A 34 1.75 -11.03 -2.88
CA SER A 34 3.11 -10.59 -3.16
C SER A 34 3.42 -10.88 -4.63
N ILE A 35 3.98 -9.89 -5.35
CA ILE A 35 4.20 -9.94 -6.80
C ILE A 35 5.67 -9.70 -7.09
N GLU A 36 6.28 -10.65 -7.80
CA GLU A 36 7.63 -10.51 -8.32
C GLU A 36 7.59 -9.91 -9.74
N VAL A 37 8.35 -8.85 -9.92
CA VAL A 37 8.41 -8.03 -11.13
C VAL A 37 9.60 -8.52 -11.97
N LYS A 38 9.28 -9.23 -13.05
CA LYS A 38 10.23 -10.10 -13.78
C LYS A 38 11.46 -9.39 -14.36
N GLN A 39 11.36 -8.13 -14.75
CA GLN A 39 12.48 -7.42 -15.42
C GLN A 39 13.49 -6.81 -14.45
N THR A 40 13.10 -6.57 -13.20
CA THR A 40 13.90 -5.81 -12.23
C THR A 40 14.24 -6.61 -10.97
N ALA A 41 13.73 -7.84 -10.84
CA ALA A 41 13.79 -8.64 -9.61
C ALA A 41 13.22 -7.91 -8.38
N PHE A 42 12.37 -6.89 -8.61
CA PHE A 42 11.64 -6.25 -7.52
C PHE A 42 10.52 -7.17 -7.04
N ARG A 43 10.26 -7.12 -5.74
CA ARG A 43 9.18 -7.85 -5.12
C ARG A 43 8.32 -6.87 -4.36
N ILE A 44 7.06 -6.79 -4.74
CA ILE A 44 6.07 -5.96 -4.09
C ILE A 44 5.28 -6.85 -3.14
N ASP A 45 5.44 -6.66 -1.84
CA ASP A 45 4.86 -7.56 -0.85
C ASP A 45 3.37 -7.37 -0.60
N GLY A 46 2.88 -6.15 -0.84
CA GLY A 46 1.50 -5.79 -0.58
C GLY A 46 0.77 -5.28 -1.80
N VAL A 47 0.14 -6.17 -2.57
CA VAL A 47 -0.73 -5.79 -3.69
C VAL A 47 -2.12 -6.38 -3.51
N PHE A 48 -3.16 -5.53 -3.47
CA PHE A 48 -4.54 -5.95 -3.58
C PHE A 48 -5.02 -5.78 -5.02
N LEU A 49 -5.28 -6.91 -5.68
CA LEU A 49 -5.79 -6.95 -7.04
C LEU A 49 -7.33 -6.90 -7.02
N PRO A 50 -7.96 -6.06 -7.85
CA PRO A 50 -9.41 -6.00 -7.96
C PRO A 50 -9.99 -7.30 -8.54
N PRO A 51 -11.30 -7.53 -8.39
CA PRO A 51 -11.98 -8.64 -9.06
C PRO A 51 -11.93 -8.47 -10.59
N GLU A 52 -11.93 -9.59 -11.33
CA GLU A 52 -11.67 -9.61 -12.78
C GLU A 52 -12.67 -8.80 -13.64
N ASN A 53 -13.89 -8.58 -13.13
CA ASN A 53 -14.95 -7.84 -13.82
C ASN A 53 -15.24 -6.48 -13.18
N ASP A 54 -14.29 -5.91 -12.43
CA ASP A 54 -14.45 -4.57 -11.88
C ASP A 54 -14.54 -3.53 -13.02
N PRO A 55 -15.64 -2.76 -13.15
CA PRO A 55 -15.76 -1.73 -14.17
C PRO A 55 -14.75 -0.58 -13.99
N ASN A 56 -14.16 -0.45 -12.79
CA ASN A 56 -13.15 0.53 -12.49
C ASN A 56 -11.97 -0.10 -11.69
N PRO A 57 -11.12 -0.90 -12.34
CA PRO A 57 -10.16 -1.77 -11.68
C PRO A 57 -9.06 -0.96 -11.01
N THR A 58 -9.25 -0.66 -9.72
CA THR A 58 -8.28 0.03 -8.89
C THR A 58 -7.39 -0.98 -8.20
N VAL A 59 -6.09 -0.96 -8.49
CA VAL A 59 -5.08 -1.74 -7.76
C VAL A 59 -4.63 -0.97 -6.51
N PHE A 60 -4.52 -1.65 -5.38
CA PHE A 60 -3.99 -1.05 -4.16
C PHE A 60 -2.63 -1.62 -3.81
N PHE A 61 -1.73 -0.74 -3.39
CA PHE A 61 -0.43 -1.10 -2.85
C PHE A 61 -0.42 -0.79 -1.36
N VAL A 62 0.11 -1.69 -0.55
CA VAL A 62 0.31 -1.46 0.88
C VAL A 62 1.76 -1.70 1.24
N GLU A 63 2.35 -0.73 1.94
CA GLU A 63 3.66 -0.85 2.55
C GLU A 63 3.51 -0.63 4.05
N VAL A 64 4.04 -1.55 4.85
CA VAL A 64 3.96 -1.54 6.30
C VAL A 64 5.35 -1.31 6.87
N GLN A 65 5.57 -0.17 7.53
CA GLN A 65 6.89 0.28 7.93
C GLN A 65 6.98 0.49 9.44
N PHE A 66 7.55 -0.49 10.14
CA PHE A 66 7.76 -0.47 11.59
C PHE A 66 9.16 0.00 12.01
N GLN A 67 10.02 0.38 11.08
CA GLN A 67 11.40 0.81 11.32
C GLN A 67 11.65 2.13 10.59
N GLU A 68 12.71 2.85 10.95
CA GLU A 68 13.14 4.01 10.15
C GLU A 68 13.62 3.52 8.77
N ASP A 69 13.14 4.16 7.70
CA ASP A 69 13.56 3.91 6.33
C ASP A 69 13.39 5.19 5.50
N GLU A 70 14.48 5.96 5.39
CA GLU A 70 14.53 7.20 4.60
C GLU A 70 14.23 6.97 3.10
N LEU A 71 14.37 5.73 2.61
CA LEU A 71 14.19 5.39 1.21
C LEU A 71 12.86 4.70 0.92
N ILE A 72 11.94 4.62 1.89
CA ILE A 72 10.66 3.94 1.72
C ILE A 72 9.89 4.46 0.50
N TYR A 73 9.79 5.78 0.32
CA TYR A 73 9.05 6.36 -0.79
C TYR A 73 9.78 6.17 -2.12
N HIS A 74 11.12 6.20 -2.12
CA HIS A 74 11.90 5.88 -3.32
C HIS A 74 11.61 4.46 -3.80
N ARG A 75 11.64 3.48 -2.88
CA ARG A 75 11.36 2.08 -3.17
C ARG A 75 9.91 1.88 -3.62
N LEU A 76 8.95 2.37 -2.82
CA LEU A 76 7.52 2.23 -3.07
C LEU A 76 7.13 2.76 -4.46
N PHE A 77 7.50 3.99 -4.80
CA PHE A 77 7.07 4.58 -6.07
C PHE A 77 7.77 3.93 -7.27
N ALA A 78 9.03 3.52 -7.14
CA ALA A 78 9.70 2.75 -8.19
C ALA A 78 8.96 1.42 -8.46
N GLU A 79 8.62 0.69 -7.40
CA GLU A 79 7.89 -0.57 -7.48
C GLU A 79 6.51 -0.41 -8.12
N ILE A 80 5.72 0.57 -7.66
CA ILE A 80 4.38 0.86 -8.19
C ILE A 80 4.47 1.16 -9.69
N PHE A 81 5.36 2.06 -10.12
CA PHE A 81 5.39 2.48 -11.52
C PHE A 81 5.90 1.39 -12.46
N VAL A 82 6.84 0.54 -12.01
CA VAL A 82 7.22 -0.65 -12.80
C VAL A 82 6.06 -1.66 -12.87
N PHE A 83 5.31 -1.87 -11.78
CA PHE A 83 4.13 -2.73 -11.82
C PHE A 83 3.08 -2.23 -12.81
N LEU A 84 2.75 -0.93 -12.77
CA LEU A 84 1.76 -0.32 -13.65
C LEU A 84 2.19 -0.38 -15.12
N GLN A 85 3.48 -0.18 -15.40
CA GLN A 85 4.03 -0.36 -16.75
C GLN A 85 3.80 -1.76 -17.31
N GLN A 86 3.89 -2.79 -16.47
CA GLN A 86 3.71 -4.20 -16.87
C GLN A 86 2.24 -4.65 -16.87
N ASN A 87 1.34 -3.85 -16.29
CA ASN A 87 -0.07 -4.20 -16.10
C ASN A 87 -1.01 -3.07 -16.58
N PRO A 88 -1.03 -2.78 -17.90
CA PRO A 88 -1.80 -1.66 -18.45
C PRO A 88 -3.33 -1.80 -18.30
N GLN A 89 -3.82 -2.97 -17.89
CA GLN A 89 -5.25 -3.19 -17.61
C GLN A 89 -5.75 -2.45 -16.36
N TYR A 90 -4.87 -2.08 -15.43
CA TYR A 90 -5.24 -1.31 -14.25
C TYR A 90 -5.17 0.18 -14.58
N THR A 91 -6.33 0.83 -14.62
CA THR A 91 -6.44 2.25 -14.99
C THR A 91 -6.38 3.19 -13.78
N HIS A 92 -6.53 2.66 -12.57
CA HIS A 92 -6.46 3.40 -11.32
C HIS A 92 -5.57 2.68 -10.32
N TRP A 93 -4.89 3.46 -9.48
CA TRP A 93 -4.08 2.93 -8.39
C TRP A 93 -4.20 3.79 -7.14
N GLN A 94 -4.04 3.15 -5.98
CA GLN A 94 -3.84 3.82 -4.70
C GLN A 94 -2.72 3.12 -3.91
N ALA A 95 -2.01 3.88 -3.09
CA ALA A 95 -1.01 3.36 -2.16
C ALA A 95 -1.38 3.74 -0.73
N VAL A 96 -1.13 2.83 0.20
CA VAL A 96 -1.31 3.03 1.63
C VAL A 96 -0.01 2.69 2.32
N VAL A 97 0.56 3.66 3.05
CA VAL A 97 1.74 3.42 3.87
C VAL A 97 1.33 3.44 5.33
N ILE A 98 1.57 2.33 6.02
CA ILE A 98 1.17 2.13 7.42
C ILE A 98 2.40 2.28 8.30
N PHE A 99 2.37 3.29 9.18
CA PHE A 99 3.38 3.53 10.20
C PHE A 99 2.81 3.31 11.60
N PRO A 100 3.62 2.85 12.58
CA PRO A 100 3.24 2.89 13.99
C PRO A 100 2.90 4.29 14.49
N SER A 101 3.70 5.28 14.09
CA SER A 101 3.57 6.68 14.47
C SER A 101 4.20 7.58 13.40
N LYS A 102 3.84 8.87 13.40
CA LYS A 102 4.40 9.85 12.46
C LYS A 102 5.92 10.00 12.56
N SER A 103 6.51 9.70 13.72
CA SER A 103 7.96 9.79 13.94
C SER A 103 8.79 8.79 13.12
N LEU A 104 8.17 7.76 12.54
CA LEU A 104 8.85 6.79 11.67
C LEU A 104 8.69 7.12 10.18
N GLU A 105 7.90 8.14 9.84
CA GLU A 105 7.83 8.65 8.48
C GLU A 105 9.05 9.55 8.23
N PRO A 106 9.74 9.41 7.08
CA PRO A 106 10.81 10.32 6.71
C PRO A 106 10.37 11.78 6.72
N GLU A 107 11.18 12.66 7.32
CA GLU A 107 10.88 14.10 7.36
C GLU A 107 11.00 14.75 5.98
N ASP A 108 12.01 14.35 5.20
CA ASP A 108 12.21 14.82 3.84
C ASP A 108 11.47 13.91 2.84
N VAL A 109 10.29 14.38 2.43
CA VAL A 109 9.49 13.73 1.38
C VAL A 109 9.83 14.20 -0.03
N GLY A 110 10.71 15.21 -0.15
CA GLY A 110 11.33 15.72 -1.37
C GLY A 110 10.47 15.69 -2.64
N VAL A 111 10.98 14.96 -3.64
CA VAL A 111 10.40 14.84 -4.99
C VAL A 111 9.05 14.12 -5.03
N TYR A 112 8.63 13.49 -3.92
CA TYR A 112 7.40 12.73 -3.84
C TYR A 112 6.24 13.49 -3.19
N SER A 113 6.48 14.71 -2.70
CA SER A 113 5.47 15.58 -2.06
C SER A 113 4.14 15.62 -2.81
N LEU A 114 4.16 15.89 -4.12
CA LEU A 114 2.94 15.95 -4.95
C LEU A 114 2.15 14.63 -4.96
N LEU A 115 2.84 13.48 -4.98
CA LEU A 115 2.18 12.17 -4.91
C LEU A 115 1.60 11.93 -3.51
N LEU A 116 2.35 12.27 -2.46
CA LEU A 116 1.96 12.09 -1.05
C LEU A 116 0.85 13.04 -0.58
N GLU A 117 0.63 14.15 -1.29
CA GLU A 117 -0.46 15.09 -1.09
C GLU A 117 -1.69 14.76 -1.96
N SER A 118 -1.54 13.87 -2.94
CA SER A 118 -2.65 13.43 -3.79
C SER A 118 -3.60 12.48 -3.05
N THR A 119 -4.81 12.33 -3.58
CA THR A 119 -5.79 11.34 -3.10
C THR A 119 -5.40 9.89 -3.43
N GLN A 120 -4.29 9.68 -4.16
CA GLN A 120 -3.81 8.35 -4.49
C GLN A 120 -3.00 7.73 -3.35
N VAL A 121 -2.44 8.55 -2.45
CA VAL A 121 -1.58 8.04 -1.37
C VAL A 121 -2.16 8.40 -0.01
N GLN A 122 -2.36 7.37 0.81
CA GLN A 122 -2.80 7.52 2.18
C GLN A 122 -1.68 7.11 3.14
N ARG A 123 -1.30 8.02 4.02
CA ARG A 123 -0.37 7.75 5.12
C ARG A 123 -1.17 7.48 6.38
N PHE A 124 -1.10 6.24 6.85
CA PHE A 124 -1.87 5.75 7.97
C PHE A 124 -0.96 5.58 9.20
N TYR A 125 -1.36 6.15 10.35
CA TYR A 125 -0.58 6.07 11.58
C TYR A 125 -1.37 5.30 12.65
N LEU A 126 -0.88 4.13 13.05
CA LEU A 126 -1.58 3.22 13.95
C LEU A 126 -1.87 3.87 15.32
N ASN A 127 -0.96 4.68 15.85
CA ASN A 127 -1.14 5.38 17.12
C ASN A 127 -2.28 6.43 17.10
N LYS A 128 -2.85 6.75 15.93
CA LYS A 128 -4.04 7.61 15.82
C LYS A 128 -5.35 6.84 15.88
N LEU A 129 -5.34 5.51 15.77
CA LEU A 129 -6.53 4.66 15.92
C LEU A 129 -7.12 4.75 17.33
N GLU A 130 -6.29 4.96 18.35
CA GLU A 130 -6.71 5.01 19.75
C GLU A 130 -7.52 6.28 20.10
N GLN A 131 -7.63 7.24 19.18
CA GLN A 131 -8.36 8.51 19.40
C GLN A 131 -9.79 8.51 18.88
N VAL A 132 -10.26 7.40 18.29
CA VAL A 132 -11.66 7.23 17.89
C VAL A 132 -12.38 6.51 19.04
N GLN A 133 -12.84 7.29 20.03
CA GLN A 133 -13.86 6.89 21.01
C GLN A 133 -15.21 7.49 20.64
#